data_AF-A0A2G5QQ21-F1
#
_entry.id   AF-A0A2G5QQ21-F1
#
_cell.length_a   1.000
_cell.length_b   1.000
_cell.length_c   1.000
_cell.angle_alpha   90.00
_cell.angle_beta   90.00
_cell.angle_gamma   90.00
#
_symmetry.space_group_name_H-M   'P 1'
#
loop_
_entity.id
_entity.type
_entity.pdbx_description
1 polymer ?
#
loop_
_entity_poly.entity_id
_entity_poly.type
_entity_poly.pdbx_seq_one_letter_code
_entity_poly.pdbx_strand_id
1 'polypeptide(L)'
;MGCIMGKKQHQKRAKAKGPAGDARADASLLTDAGGYDWGWPRTEMAAANLELIRRLSAGGFSGCAYGLMSPDGPPFLSLVGTNLAGMKSAMALIREWSDAVGPNALQLEILLDDPGYAIALSQQPDLLRLRLTGLDTVLQPMLMTTSVMKTLDTRHPFLQQLAQYANEPIAPIVLTVAQQPPSRPGTLISTIGFRPDHANAIMLPGLNIYARAEDRPAFSAVRGRHEPPPELTKRFPDPDQSPQALARQRERRLKAALPKTLHVLRHRQDGKALLDRAKAAGCAPWQAEQAVCNLRVPDFLAYQPNGKAKRLAMLDKIRSVIVEPASTSFWPETIELEAVLEQAKLDAAFLVRRLDKDAKVSGILADLNAQLRELGHG
;
A
#
# COMPACT_ATOMS: atom_id res chain seq x y z
N MET A 1 -38.09 -63.23 4.18
CA MET A 1 -36.98 -62.71 4.99
C MET A 1 -35.76 -62.57 4.09
N GLY A 2 -35.47 -61.36 3.61
CA GLY A 2 -34.33 -61.08 2.73
C GLY A 2 -33.52 -59.92 3.29
N CYS A 3 -32.27 -60.21 3.67
CA CYS A 3 -31.34 -59.31 4.33
C CYS A 3 -30.69 -58.36 3.30
N ILE A 4 -30.84 -57.05 3.48
CA ILE A 4 -30.18 -56.02 2.66
C ILE A 4 -28.85 -55.66 3.33
N MET A 5 -27.74 -56.10 2.73
CA MET A 5 -26.38 -55.69 3.12
C MET A 5 -26.07 -54.27 2.62
N GLY A 6 -25.94 -53.31 3.53
CA GLY A 6 -25.38 -51.99 3.25
C GLY A 6 -23.85 -52.02 3.28
N LYS A 7 -23.19 -51.85 2.13
CA LYS A 7 -21.75 -51.59 2.04
C LYS A 7 -21.48 -50.11 2.34
N LYS A 8 -20.86 -49.80 3.48
CA LYS A 8 -20.28 -48.48 3.76
C LYS A 8 -18.95 -48.32 2.99
N GLN A 9 -18.94 -47.49 1.96
CA GLN A 9 -17.71 -46.99 1.34
C GLN A 9 -17.05 -45.95 2.26
N HIS A 10 -15.93 -46.31 2.88
CA HIS A 10 -15.02 -45.35 3.50
C HIS A 10 -14.24 -44.59 2.41
N GLN A 11 -14.65 -43.36 2.09
CA GLN A 11 -13.81 -42.44 1.33
C GLN A 11 -12.65 -41.97 2.23
N LYS A 12 -11.43 -42.42 1.92
CA LYS A 12 -10.19 -41.84 2.44
C LYS A 12 -10.07 -40.40 1.92
N ARG A 13 -10.37 -39.41 2.76
CA ARG A 13 -10.00 -38.01 2.52
C ARG A 13 -8.48 -37.91 2.46
N ALA A 14 -7.94 -37.66 1.27
CA ALA A 14 -6.56 -37.25 1.10
C ALA A 14 -6.34 -35.94 1.87
N LYS A 15 -5.42 -35.93 2.83
CA LYS A 15 -4.94 -34.70 3.48
C LYS A 15 -4.32 -33.83 2.39
N ALA A 16 -4.95 -32.69 2.10
CA ALA A 16 -4.36 -31.64 1.29
C ALA A 16 -3.00 -31.28 1.91
N LYS A 17 -1.92 -31.46 1.15
CA LYS A 17 -0.62 -30.89 1.49
C LYS A 17 -0.80 -29.38 1.50
N GLY A 18 -0.72 -28.78 2.68
CA GLY A 18 -0.67 -27.32 2.82
C GLY A 18 0.51 -26.75 2.01
N PRO A 19 0.46 -25.46 1.65
CA PRO A 19 1.49 -24.84 0.84
C PRO A 19 2.84 -24.94 1.56
N ALA A 20 3.88 -25.39 0.85
CA ALA A 20 5.24 -25.53 1.35
C ALA A 20 5.86 -24.22 1.91
N GLY A 21 5.18 -23.08 1.73
CA GLY A 21 5.54 -21.78 2.30
C GLY A 21 5.33 -21.68 3.80
N ASP A 22 4.25 -22.25 4.34
CA ASP A 22 3.92 -22.14 5.78
C ASP A 22 4.96 -22.86 6.65
N ALA A 23 5.41 -24.04 6.21
CA ALA A 23 6.42 -24.81 6.92
C ALA A 23 7.81 -24.13 6.97
N ARG A 24 8.16 -23.33 5.94
CA ARG A 24 9.42 -22.55 5.93
C ARG A 24 9.32 -21.29 6.79
N ALA A 25 8.16 -20.62 6.77
CA ALA A 25 7.90 -19.49 7.66
C ALA A 25 7.96 -19.94 9.14
N ASP A 26 7.32 -21.07 9.47
CA ASP A 26 7.35 -21.66 10.81
C ASP A 26 8.78 -22.03 11.25
N ALA A 27 9.62 -22.54 10.36
CA ALA A 27 11.02 -22.84 10.65
C ALA A 27 11.85 -21.58 10.96
N SER A 28 11.67 -20.50 10.19
CA SER A 28 12.36 -19.22 10.44
C SER A 28 11.94 -18.59 11.77
N LEU A 29 10.65 -18.63 12.11
CA LEU A 29 10.15 -18.12 13.40
C LEU A 29 10.72 -18.90 14.58
N LEU A 30 10.87 -20.23 14.45
CA LEU A 30 11.50 -21.05 15.47
C LEU A 30 12.97 -20.71 15.67
N THR A 31 13.71 -20.42 14.59
CA THR A 31 15.11 -19.98 14.70
C THR A 31 15.20 -18.64 15.43
N ASP A 32 14.30 -17.70 15.17
CA ASP A 32 14.26 -16.36 15.78
C ASP A 32 13.97 -16.38 17.29
N ALA A 33 13.47 -17.50 17.82
CA ALA A 33 13.30 -17.73 19.26
C ALA A 33 12.51 -16.64 20.00
N GLY A 34 11.73 -15.81 19.30
CA GLY A 34 10.96 -14.69 19.86
C GLY A 34 11.53 -13.31 19.57
N GLY A 35 12.75 -13.21 19.04
CA GLY A 35 13.35 -11.95 18.60
C GLY A 35 12.59 -11.31 17.44
N TYR A 36 12.61 -9.98 17.38
CA TYR A 36 12.01 -9.23 16.29
C TYR A 36 12.54 -7.80 16.20
N ASP A 37 12.93 -7.39 15.01
CA ASP A 37 13.27 -5.99 14.73
C ASP A 37 12.12 -5.27 14.03
N TRP A 38 11.60 -4.21 14.65
CA TRP A 38 10.51 -3.41 14.10
C TRP A 38 10.96 -2.55 12.91
N GLY A 39 12.26 -2.30 12.75
CA GLY A 39 12.82 -1.70 11.55
C GLY A 39 12.86 -2.65 10.36
N TRP A 40 12.89 -3.97 10.58
CA TRP A 40 13.01 -4.93 9.48
C TRP A 40 11.81 -4.84 8.52
N PRO A 41 12.05 -4.71 7.21
CA PRO A 41 10.98 -4.57 6.24
C PRO A 41 10.12 -5.83 6.18
N ARG A 42 8.81 -5.63 6.33
CA ARG A 42 7.80 -6.65 6.04
C ARG A 42 7.15 -6.25 4.72
N THR A 43 7.50 -6.98 3.67
CA THR A 43 6.97 -6.74 2.34
C THR A 43 5.50 -7.16 2.30
N GLU A 44 4.62 -6.19 2.12
CA GLU A 44 3.20 -6.43 1.84
C GLU A 44 2.87 -5.87 0.48
N MET A 45 1.87 -6.45 -0.19
CA MET A 45 1.39 -5.93 -1.46
C MET A 45 -0.03 -5.43 -1.27
N ALA A 46 -0.24 -4.13 -1.49
CA ALA A 46 -1.56 -3.55 -1.60
C ALA A 46 -1.89 -3.38 -3.09
N ALA A 47 -2.82 -4.20 -3.56
CA ALA A 47 -3.21 -4.28 -4.96
C ALA A 47 -4.54 -3.58 -5.21
N ALA A 48 -4.54 -2.65 -6.16
CA ALA A 48 -5.78 -2.14 -6.74
C ALA A 48 -6.57 -3.29 -7.37
N ASN A 49 -7.89 -3.26 -7.19
CA ASN A 49 -8.78 -4.15 -7.93
C ASN A 49 -8.88 -3.72 -9.40
N LEU A 50 -9.38 -4.63 -10.24
CA LEU A 50 -9.59 -4.41 -11.68
C LEU A 50 -11.00 -3.86 -11.99
N GLU A 51 -11.74 -3.40 -10.96
CA GLU A 51 -13.16 -3.10 -11.09
C GLU A 51 -13.42 -1.89 -11.99
N LEU A 52 -12.58 -0.85 -11.93
CA LEU A 52 -12.69 0.31 -12.83
C LEU A 52 -12.52 -0.10 -14.30
N ILE A 53 -11.51 -0.93 -14.60
CA ILE A 53 -11.26 -1.47 -15.94
C ILE A 53 -12.50 -2.23 -16.42
N ARG A 54 -13.06 -3.09 -15.57
CA ARG A 54 -14.26 -3.90 -15.88
C ARG A 54 -15.47 -3.01 -16.18
N ARG A 55 -15.72 -1.99 -15.36
CA ARG A 55 -16.85 -1.06 -15.53
C ARG A 55 -16.70 -0.18 -16.77
N LEU A 56 -15.51 0.36 -17.03
CA LEU A 56 -15.23 1.14 -18.24
C LEU A 56 -15.33 0.29 -19.51
N SER A 57 -14.87 -0.96 -19.46
CA SER A 57 -15.02 -1.92 -20.57
C SER A 57 -16.49 -2.24 -20.84
N ALA A 58 -17.29 -2.48 -19.78
CA ALA A 58 -18.74 -2.69 -19.91
C ALA A 58 -19.50 -1.43 -20.38
N GLY A 59 -18.98 -0.24 -20.07
CA GLY A 59 -19.45 1.04 -20.59
C GLY A 59 -19.05 1.30 -22.05
N GLY A 60 -18.15 0.49 -22.61
CA GLY A 60 -17.62 0.65 -23.97
C GLY A 60 -16.85 1.95 -24.15
N PHE A 61 -16.00 2.31 -23.17
CA PHE A 61 -15.19 3.53 -23.20
C PHE A 61 -14.40 3.64 -24.52
N SER A 62 -14.72 4.66 -25.31
CA SER A 62 -14.20 4.84 -26.67
C SER A 62 -13.36 6.11 -26.82
N GLY A 63 -13.60 7.13 -25.99
CA GLY A 63 -12.84 8.38 -26.03
C GLY A 63 -13.32 9.39 -25.01
N CYS A 64 -12.92 10.65 -25.20
CA CYS A 64 -13.30 11.73 -24.31
C CYS A 64 -13.86 12.91 -25.10
N ALA A 65 -14.76 13.65 -24.48
CA ALA A 65 -15.20 14.96 -24.94
C ALA A 65 -14.81 16.01 -23.90
N TYR A 66 -14.66 17.26 -24.32
CA TYR A 66 -14.29 18.36 -23.43
C TYR A 66 -15.02 19.62 -23.85
N GLY A 67 -15.14 20.54 -22.91
CA GLY A 67 -15.78 21.83 -23.10
C GLY A 67 -15.83 22.63 -21.81
N LEU A 68 -16.71 23.61 -21.75
CA LEU A 68 -16.95 24.43 -20.56
C LEU A 68 -18.33 24.12 -19.99
N MET A 69 -18.44 24.04 -18.65
CA MET A 69 -19.73 23.78 -17.97
C MET A 69 -20.75 24.91 -18.22
N SER A 70 -20.24 26.13 -18.30
CA SER A 70 -20.94 27.37 -18.66
C SER A 70 -19.89 28.34 -19.23
N PRO A 71 -20.27 29.47 -19.86
CA PRO A 71 -19.30 30.42 -20.41
C PRO A 71 -18.20 30.86 -19.43
N ASP A 72 -18.57 31.03 -18.15
CA ASP A 72 -17.65 31.40 -17.06
C ASP A 72 -17.37 30.23 -16.10
N GLY A 73 -17.79 29.02 -16.46
CA GLY A 73 -17.69 27.82 -15.63
C GLY A 73 -16.36 27.09 -15.83
N PRO A 74 -16.01 26.17 -14.91
CA PRO A 74 -14.82 25.37 -15.09
C PRO A 74 -14.93 24.51 -16.36
N PRO A 75 -13.79 24.19 -16.98
CA PRO A 75 -13.77 23.18 -18.03
C PRO A 75 -14.22 21.83 -17.50
N PHE A 76 -14.78 21.02 -18.38
CA PHE A 76 -15.13 19.64 -18.09
C PHE A 76 -14.46 18.69 -19.08
N LEU A 77 -14.27 17.45 -18.62
CA LEU A 77 -13.89 16.31 -19.43
C LEU A 77 -14.94 15.21 -19.21
N SER A 78 -15.51 14.72 -20.30
CA SER A 78 -16.52 13.66 -20.30
C SER A 78 -15.92 12.38 -20.87
N LEU A 79 -15.93 11.29 -20.10
CA LEU A 79 -15.60 9.96 -20.63
C LEU A 79 -16.78 9.48 -21.49
N VAL A 80 -16.52 9.22 -22.77
CA VAL A 80 -17.53 8.81 -23.74
C VAL A 80 -17.47 7.30 -23.93
N GLY A 81 -18.62 6.64 -23.83
CA GLY A 81 -18.76 5.21 -24.10
C GLY A 81 -20.04 4.87 -24.85
N THR A 82 -20.18 3.62 -25.27
CA THR A 82 -21.38 3.14 -26.00
C THR A 82 -22.55 2.82 -25.07
N ASN A 83 -22.30 2.59 -23.78
CA ASN A 83 -23.29 2.21 -22.78
C ASN A 83 -23.26 3.15 -21.56
N LEU A 84 -24.26 4.03 -21.46
CA LEU A 84 -24.35 5.02 -20.38
C LEU A 84 -24.42 4.39 -18.99
N ALA A 85 -25.13 3.27 -18.83
CA ALA A 85 -25.27 2.62 -17.53
C ALA A 85 -23.92 2.08 -17.01
N GLY A 86 -23.12 1.50 -17.91
CA GLY A 86 -21.75 1.06 -17.58
C GLY A 86 -20.84 2.24 -17.22
N MET A 87 -20.90 3.34 -17.99
CA MET A 87 -20.12 4.55 -17.71
C MET A 87 -20.54 5.20 -16.38
N LYS A 88 -21.85 5.30 -16.08
CA LYS A 88 -22.37 5.75 -14.78
C LYS A 88 -21.87 4.88 -13.64
N SER A 89 -21.83 3.56 -13.82
CA SER A 89 -21.29 2.62 -12.83
C SER A 89 -19.80 2.84 -12.57
N ALA A 90 -19.00 3.11 -13.62
CA ALA A 90 -17.59 3.48 -13.46
C ALA A 90 -17.45 4.81 -12.70
N MET A 91 -18.28 5.81 -13.04
CA MET A 91 -18.25 7.11 -12.36
C MET A 91 -18.63 7.02 -10.89
N ALA A 92 -19.62 6.18 -10.54
CA ALA A 92 -19.99 5.90 -9.17
C ALA A 92 -18.84 5.27 -8.36
N LEU A 93 -18.03 4.39 -8.98
CA LEU A 93 -16.84 3.83 -8.33
C LEU A 93 -15.78 4.89 -8.07
N ILE A 94 -15.52 5.78 -9.04
CA ILE A 94 -14.58 6.89 -8.87
C ILE A 94 -15.08 7.79 -7.74
N ARG A 95 -16.39 8.05 -7.67
CA ARG A 95 -17.00 8.85 -6.61
C ARG A 95 -16.81 8.21 -5.23
N GLU A 96 -17.05 6.91 -5.11
CA GLU A 96 -16.79 6.14 -3.88
C GLU A 96 -15.33 6.31 -3.42
N TRP A 97 -14.38 6.29 -4.35
CA TRP A 97 -12.97 6.53 -4.02
C TRP A 97 -12.73 7.96 -3.56
N SER A 98 -13.29 8.95 -4.26
CA SER A 98 -13.16 10.36 -3.88
C SER A 98 -13.78 10.67 -2.53
N ASP A 99 -14.92 10.06 -2.20
CA ASP A 99 -15.59 10.22 -0.91
C ASP A 99 -14.76 9.57 0.22
N ALA A 100 -14.02 8.48 -0.07
CA ALA A 100 -13.22 7.77 0.92
C ALA A 100 -11.88 8.45 1.25
N VAL A 101 -11.16 8.96 0.25
CA VAL A 101 -9.77 9.47 0.42
C VAL A 101 -9.53 10.86 -0.18
N GLY A 102 -10.59 11.53 -0.64
CA GLY A 102 -10.54 12.89 -1.16
C GLY A 102 -10.52 13.00 -2.69
N PRO A 103 -10.69 14.20 -3.24
CA PRO A 103 -10.93 14.44 -4.68
C PRO A 103 -9.77 14.01 -5.59
N ASN A 104 -8.57 13.83 -5.04
CA ASN A 104 -7.37 13.37 -5.74
C ASN A 104 -7.24 11.85 -5.90
N ALA A 105 -8.25 11.07 -5.46
CA ALA A 105 -8.20 9.61 -5.52
C ALA A 105 -7.95 9.05 -6.94
N LEU A 106 -8.33 9.82 -7.96
CA LEU A 106 -8.09 9.54 -9.36
C LEU A 106 -7.03 10.50 -9.91
N GLN A 107 -6.08 9.95 -10.65
CA GLN A 107 -5.14 10.71 -11.46
C GLN A 107 -5.54 10.59 -12.93
N LEU A 108 -5.82 11.73 -13.55
CA LEU A 108 -6.09 11.85 -14.98
C LEU A 108 -4.89 12.49 -15.67
N GLU A 109 -4.39 11.84 -16.72
CA GLU A 109 -3.22 12.29 -17.47
C GLU A 109 -3.53 12.29 -18.96
N ILE A 110 -3.10 13.33 -19.67
CA ILE A 110 -3.17 13.42 -21.13
C ILE A 110 -1.77 13.67 -21.68
N LEU A 111 -1.37 12.90 -22.69
CA LEU A 111 -0.15 13.15 -23.46
C LEU A 111 -0.55 13.54 -24.88
N LEU A 112 -0.12 14.72 -25.32
CA LEU A 112 -0.24 15.11 -26.71
C LEU A 112 0.70 14.24 -27.56
N ASP A 113 0.14 13.54 -28.54
CA ASP A 113 0.84 12.54 -29.35
C ASP A 113 0.33 12.65 -30.78
N ASP A 114 0.93 13.55 -31.55
CA ASP A 114 0.42 13.98 -32.85
C ASP A 114 0.20 12.78 -33.80
N PRO A 115 -0.89 12.76 -34.58
CA PRO A 115 -1.89 13.82 -34.76
C PRO A 115 -2.97 13.91 -33.65
N GLY A 116 -2.92 13.06 -32.63
CA GLY A 116 -3.93 12.93 -31.60
C GLY A 116 -3.39 13.11 -30.18
N TYR A 117 -3.81 12.22 -29.29
CA TYR A 117 -3.38 12.21 -27.90
C TYR A 117 -3.67 10.86 -27.23
N ALA A 118 -2.99 10.60 -26.12
CA ALA A 118 -3.31 9.50 -25.22
C ALA A 118 -3.91 10.05 -23.93
N ILE A 119 -4.88 9.34 -23.35
CA ILE A 119 -5.42 9.62 -22.02
C ILE A 119 -5.25 8.40 -21.14
N ALA A 120 -4.85 8.61 -19.88
CA ALA A 120 -4.79 7.58 -18.87
C ALA A 120 -5.59 7.98 -17.62
N LEU A 121 -6.37 7.03 -17.13
CA LEU A 121 -7.08 7.08 -15.86
C LEU A 121 -6.42 6.11 -14.89
N SER A 122 -5.85 6.64 -13.83
CA SER A 122 -5.08 5.88 -12.86
C SER A 122 -5.55 6.18 -11.43
N GLN A 123 -5.26 5.27 -10.51
CA GLN A 123 -5.44 5.55 -9.09
C GLN A 123 -4.19 6.23 -8.55
N GLN A 124 -4.35 7.32 -7.79
CA GLN A 124 -3.21 8.01 -7.19
C GLN A 124 -2.58 7.08 -6.13
N PRO A 125 -1.27 6.75 -6.21
CA PRO A 125 -0.67 5.72 -5.37
C PRO A 125 -0.80 5.95 -3.86
N ASP A 126 -0.56 7.16 -3.38
CA ASP A 126 -0.61 7.45 -1.93
C ASP A 126 -2.02 7.32 -1.35
N LEU A 127 -3.03 7.71 -2.11
CA LEU A 127 -4.43 7.63 -1.76
C LEU A 127 -4.99 6.22 -1.94
N LEU A 128 -4.46 5.46 -2.91
CA LEU A 128 -4.68 4.01 -2.98
C LEU A 128 -4.16 3.33 -1.72
N ARG A 129 -2.93 3.65 -1.31
CA ARG A 129 -2.33 3.14 -0.06
C ARG A 129 -3.20 3.48 1.13
N LEU A 130 -3.62 4.74 1.24
CA LEU A 130 -4.50 5.19 2.31
C LEU A 130 -5.82 4.41 2.33
N ARG A 131 -6.44 4.20 1.16
CA ARG A 131 -7.72 3.48 1.05
C ARG A 131 -7.60 1.99 1.39
N LEU A 132 -6.49 1.34 1.01
CA LEU A 132 -6.30 -0.10 1.19
C LEU A 132 -5.72 -0.47 2.55
N THR A 133 -4.87 0.40 3.10
CA THR A 133 -4.11 0.08 4.32
C THR A 133 -4.49 0.98 5.50
N GLY A 134 -5.02 2.19 5.26
CA GLY A 134 -5.35 3.16 6.30
C GLY A 134 -4.23 4.17 6.58
N LEU A 135 -4.45 5.03 7.58
CA LEU A 135 -3.45 5.96 8.11
C LEU A 135 -2.46 5.22 9.01
N ASP A 136 -1.19 5.61 8.95
CA ASP A 136 -0.14 5.13 9.86
C ASP A 136 -0.02 3.61 9.97
N THR A 137 -0.12 2.90 8.85
CA THR A 137 0.16 1.48 8.88
C THR A 137 1.60 1.21 9.28
N VAL A 138 1.74 0.18 10.13
CA VAL A 138 3.01 -0.41 10.57
C VAL A 138 3.82 -0.92 9.36
N LEU A 139 3.29 -0.90 8.13
CA LEU A 139 3.84 -1.61 6.99
C LEU A 139 4.18 -0.61 5.87
N GLN A 140 5.16 -0.97 5.03
CA GLN A 140 5.45 -0.24 3.80
C GLN A 140 4.98 -1.12 2.64
N PRO A 141 3.71 -0.97 2.21
CA PRO A 141 3.19 -1.83 1.15
C PRO A 141 3.81 -1.46 -0.19
N MET A 142 4.21 -2.47 -0.95
CA MET A 142 4.35 -2.35 -2.39
C MET A 142 2.97 -2.14 -2.99
N LEU A 143 2.83 -1.11 -3.81
CA LEU A 143 1.57 -0.75 -4.43
C LEU A 143 1.51 -1.31 -5.85
N MET A 144 0.43 -2.01 -6.16
CA MET A 144 0.08 -2.36 -7.53
C MET A 144 -1.12 -1.52 -7.94
N THR A 145 -0.89 -0.48 -8.73
CA THR A 145 -1.96 0.36 -9.29
C THR A 145 -2.51 -0.25 -10.56
N THR A 146 -3.71 0.17 -10.94
CA THR A 146 -4.34 -0.18 -12.21
C THR A 146 -4.68 1.09 -12.95
N SER A 147 -4.39 1.09 -14.25
CA SER A 147 -4.59 2.24 -15.13
C SER A 147 -5.32 1.80 -16.39
N VAL A 148 -6.25 2.64 -16.85
CA VAL A 148 -6.90 2.49 -18.15
C VAL A 148 -6.33 3.55 -19.08
N MET A 149 -5.75 3.11 -20.19
CA MET A 149 -5.18 4.00 -21.20
C MET A 149 -5.93 3.87 -22.52
N LYS A 150 -6.15 5.00 -23.19
CA LYS A 150 -6.74 5.05 -24.53
C LYS A 150 -6.00 6.05 -25.40
N THR A 151 -5.57 5.62 -26.58
CA THR A 151 -5.04 6.49 -27.63
C THR A 151 -6.18 6.95 -28.52
N LEU A 152 -6.15 8.22 -28.91
CA LEU A 152 -7.11 8.86 -29.79
C LEU A 152 -6.36 9.44 -31.00
N ASP A 153 -6.92 9.26 -32.19
CA ASP A 153 -6.28 9.64 -33.45
C ASP A 153 -6.40 11.14 -33.78
N THR A 154 -7.32 11.84 -33.11
CA THR A 154 -7.67 13.22 -33.44
C THR A 154 -7.59 14.11 -32.21
N ARG A 155 -7.28 15.39 -32.43
CA ARG A 155 -7.20 16.42 -31.39
C ARG A 155 -8.01 17.64 -31.81
N HIS A 156 -8.85 18.14 -30.91
CA HIS A 156 -9.50 19.43 -31.09
C HIS A 156 -8.63 20.56 -30.49
N PRO A 157 -8.66 21.78 -31.04
CA PRO A 157 -7.90 22.92 -30.51
C PRO A 157 -8.16 23.25 -29.03
N PHE A 158 -9.36 22.97 -28.53
CA PHE A 158 -9.70 23.17 -27.11
C PHE A 158 -8.75 22.43 -26.16
N LEU A 159 -8.15 21.31 -26.56
CA LEU A 159 -7.20 20.61 -25.72
C LEU A 159 -5.93 21.43 -25.43
N GLN A 160 -5.52 22.30 -26.37
CA GLN A 160 -4.41 23.25 -26.13
C GLN A 160 -4.80 24.33 -25.12
N GLN A 161 -6.04 24.82 -25.18
CA GLN A 161 -6.57 25.76 -24.19
C GLN A 161 -6.64 25.10 -22.81
N LEU A 162 -7.08 23.85 -22.74
CA LEU A 162 -7.10 23.07 -21.51
C LEU A 162 -5.69 22.83 -20.97
N ALA A 163 -4.69 22.61 -21.84
CA ALA A 163 -3.29 22.50 -21.43
C ALA A 163 -2.75 23.80 -20.83
N GLN A 164 -3.15 24.95 -21.37
CA GLN A 164 -2.80 26.26 -20.80
C GLN A 164 -3.46 26.45 -19.43
N TYR A 165 -4.78 26.19 -19.34
CA TYR A 165 -5.55 26.27 -18.11
C TYR A 165 -4.98 25.36 -17.00
N ALA A 166 -4.55 24.15 -17.35
CA ALA A 166 -3.97 23.19 -16.41
C ALA A 166 -2.68 23.67 -15.72
N ASN A 167 -2.01 24.70 -16.25
CA ASN A 167 -0.82 25.29 -15.62
C ASN A 167 -1.16 26.38 -14.58
N GLU A 168 -2.44 26.73 -14.41
CA GLU A 168 -2.85 27.66 -13.37
C GLU A 168 -2.69 27.06 -11.97
N PRO A 169 -2.43 27.87 -10.92
CA PRO A 169 -2.27 27.36 -9.56
C PRO A 169 -3.48 26.59 -9.03
N ILE A 170 -4.68 26.95 -9.50
CA ILE A 170 -5.96 26.32 -9.16
C ILE A 170 -6.72 26.11 -10.47
N ALA A 171 -6.67 24.89 -11.00
CA ALA A 171 -7.21 24.54 -12.32
C ALA A 171 -8.25 23.40 -12.24
N PRO A 172 -9.35 23.57 -11.48
CA PRO A 172 -10.33 22.50 -11.30
C PRO A 172 -11.00 22.13 -12.62
N ILE A 173 -11.20 20.84 -12.84
CA ILE A 173 -11.95 20.32 -13.98
C ILE A 173 -13.11 19.47 -13.50
N VAL A 174 -14.23 19.50 -14.23
CA VAL A 174 -15.36 18.62 -13.95
C VAL A 174 -15.21 17.34 -14.77
N LEU A 175 -15.00 16.21 -14.11
CA LEU A 175 -15.08 14.89 -14.72
C LEU A 175 -16.54 14.44 -14.77
N THR A 176 -16.98 13.96 -15.93
CA THR A 176 -18.33 13.46 -16.18
C THR A 176 -18.27 12.26 -17.15
N VAL A 177 -19.42 11.70 -17.47
CA VAL A 177 -19.58 10.64 -18.46
C VAL A 177 -20.66 10.98 -19.47
N ALA A 178 -20.54 10.45 -20.67
CA ALA A 178 -21.53 10.61 -21.73
C ALA A 178 -21.67 9.34 -22.56
N GLN A 179 -22.80 9.20 -23.23
CA GLN A 179 -23.01 8.16 -24.22
C GLN A 179 -22.72 8.70 -25.61
N GLN A 180 -21.98 7.94 -26.41
CA GLN A 180 -21.84 8.20 -27.82
C GLN A 180 -23.22 8.10 -28.49
N PRO A 181 -23.63 9.07 -29.34
CA PRO A 181 -24.86 8.94 -30.10
C PRO A 181 -24.79 7.70 -31.00
N PRO A 182 -25.93 7.04 -31.27
CA PRO A 182 -25.96 5.96 -32.24
C PRO A 182 -25.46 6.46 -33.59
N SER A 183 -24.40 5.82 -34.10
CA SER A 183 -23.82 6.16 -35.40
C SER A 183 -24.84 5.83 -36.49
N ARG A 184 -25.35 6.86 -37.18
CA ARG A 184 -26.18 6.65 -38.38
C ARG A 184 -25.25 6.50 -39.60
N PRO A 185 -25.46 5.51 -40.48
CA PRO A 185 -24.68 5.39 -41.71
C PRO A 185 -24.75 6.70 -42.53
N GLY A 186 -23.60 7.24 -42.92
CA GLY A 186 -23.51 8.39 -43.83
C GLY A 186 -23.45 9.78 -43.19
N THR A 187 -23.60 9.92 -41.87
CA THR A 187 -23.44 11.23 -41.21
C THR A 187 -22.00 11.42 -40.74
N LEU A 188 -21.28 12.36 -41.36
CA LEU A 188 -20.05 12.92 -40.79
C LEU A 188 -20.41 13.59 -39.46
N ILE A 189 -19.99 12.99 -38.36
CA ILE A 189 -20.27 13.49 -37.02
C ILE A 189 -19.33 14.68 -36.75
N SER A 190 -19.67 15.87 -37.25
CA SER A 190 -18.84 17.07 -37.11
C SER A 190 -19.01 17.78 -35.77
N THR A 191 -20.12 17.54 -35.07
CA THR A 191 -20.42 18.15 -33.76
C THR A 191 -21.40 17.26 -33.00
N ILE A 192 -20.88 16.36 -32.19
CA ILE A 192 -21.73 15.64 -31.23
C ILE A 192 -22.18 16.67 -30.19
N GLY A 193 -23.44 17.10 -30.25
CA GLY A 193 -24.10 17.61 -29.07
C GLY A 193 -24.22 16.46 -28.07
N PHE A 194 -23.23 16.29 -27.20
CA PHE A 194 -23.34 15.37 -26.07
C PHE A 194 -23.93 16.10 -24.89
N ARG A 195 -24.77 15.42 -24.12
CA ARG A 195 -25.26 15.93 -22.84
C ARG A 195 -24.50 15.19 -21.74
N PRO A 196 -23.46 15.79 -21.16
CA PRO A 196 -22.76 15.17 -20.06
C PRO A 196 -23.73 14.87 -18.92
N ASP A 197 -23.56 13.72 -18.28
CA ASP A 197 -24.31 13.39 -17.08
C ASP A 197 -23.67 14.04 -15.86
N HIS A 198 -24.35 15.05 -15.33
CA HIS A 198 -23.85 15.79 -14.17
C HIS A 198 -24.21 15.14 -12.83
N ALA A 199 -25.10 14.13 -12.80
CA ALA A 199 -25.59 13.54 -11.55
C ALA A 199 -24.47 12.93 -10.70
N ASN A 200 -23.42 12.41 -11.33
CA ASN A 200 -22.23 11.85 -10.67
C ASN A 200 -20.96 12.60 -11.07
N ALA A 201 -21.06 13.87 -11.47
CA ALA A 201 -19.89 14.65 -11.80
C ALA A 201 -18.94 14.75 -10.59
N ILE A 202 -17.64 14.67 -10.85
CA ILE A 202 -16.59 14.81 -9.84
C ILE A 202 -15.74 16.00 -10.24
N MET A 203 -15.52 16.90 -9.30
CA MET A 203 -14.56 17.97 -9.47
C MET A 203 -13.17 17.43 -9.14
N LEU A 204 -12.31 17.34 -10.15
CA LEU A 204 -10.90 17.07 -9.96
C LEU A 204 -10.19 18.41 -9.72
N PRO A 205 -9.22 18.48 -8.82
CA PRO A 205 -8.53 19.75 -8.53
C PRO A 205 -7.56 20.17 -9.63
N GLY A 206 -7.24 19.27 -10.56
CA GLY A 206 -6.36 19.54 -11.69
C GLY A 206 -6.36 18.41 -12.71
N LEU A 207 -5.73 18.68 -13.84
CA LEU A 207 -5.50 17.73 -14.93
C LEU A 207 -4.05 17.84 -15.38
N ASN A 208 -3.35 16.72 -15.46
CA ASN A 208 -1.99 16.74 -15.99
C ASN A 208 -2.04 16.58 -17.52
N ILE A 209 -1.58 17.61 -18.25
CA ILE A 209 -1.44 17.55 -19.70
C ILE A 209 0.02 17.76 -20.07
N TYR A 210 0.59 16.76 -20.73
CA TYR A 210 1.99 16.75 -21.16
C TYR A 210 2.06 17.04 -22.65
N ALA A 211 2.82 18.06 -23.03
CA ALA A 211 3.04 18.39 -24.44
C ALA A 211 3.99 17.39 -25.09
N ARG A 212 4.96 16.88 -24.33
CA ARG A 212 5.95 15.91 -24.80
C ARG A 212 6.11 14.76 -23.81
N ALA A 213 6.66 13.65 -24.30
CA ALA A 213 6.86 12.45 -23.50
C ALA A 213 7.86 12.67 -22.35
N GLU A 214 8.86 13.52 -22.57
CA GLU A 214 9.88 13.91 -21.57
C GLU A 214 9.33 14.80 -20.44
N ASP A 215 8.19 15.46 -20.62
CA ASP A 215 7.57 16.31 -19.60
C ASP A 215 6.87 15.47 -18.51
N ARG A 216 6.68 14.17 -18.77
CA ARG A 216 5.97 13.26 -17.86
C ARG A 216 6.88 12.86 -16.69
N PRO A 217 6.33 12.76 -15.47
CA PRO A 217 7.06 12.14 -14.37
C PRO A 217 7.34 10.66 -14.67
N ALA A 218 8.40 10.10 -14.09
CA ALA A 218 8.82 8.71 -14.31
C ALA A 218 7.71 7.67 -14.01
N PHE A 219 6.80 8.00 -13.09
CA PHE A 219 5.67 7.15 -12.68
C PHE A 219 4.35 7.44 -13.42
N SER A 220 4.38 8.28 -14.46
CA SER A 220 3.21 8.55 -15.29
C SER A 220 2.67 7.27 -15.92
N ALA A 221 1.35 7.13 -16.00
CA ALA A 221 0.71 5.97 -16.63
C ALA A 221 0.37 6.20 -18.11
N VAL A 222 0.24 7.46 -18.55
CA VAL A 222 -0.04 7.77 -19.96
C VAL A 222 1.18 7.47 -20.81
N ARG A 223 1.00 6.87 -21.99
CA ARG A 223 2.05 6.47 -22.94
C ARG A 223 1.69 6.89 -24.36
N GLY A 224 2.71 7.22 -25.15
CA GLY A 224 2.53 7.49 -26.57
C GLY A 224 2.15 6.22 -27.33
N ARG A 225 1.50 6.38 -28.48
CA ARG A 225 1.06 5.28 -29.35
C ARG A 225 2.20 4.36 -29.79
N HIS A 226 3.37 4.94 -30.02
CA HIS A 226 4.57 4.25 -30.51
C HIS A 226 5.55 3.90 -29.39
N GLU A 227 5.21 4.21 -28.14
CA GLU A 227 6.05 3.89 -27.00
C GLU A 227 5.93 2.40 -26.68
N PRO A 228 7.03 1.64 -26.61
CA PRO A 228 6.97 0.25 -26.23
C PRO A 228 6.43 0.13 -24.79
N PRO A 229 5.72 -0.98 -24.46
CA PRO A 229 5.36 -1.24 -23.08
C PRO A 229 6.64 -1.25 -22.23
N PRO A 230 6.58 -0.72 -20.98
CA PRO A 230 7.73 -0.75 -20.10
C PRO A 230 8.21 -2.20 -19.94
N GLU A 231 9.53 -2.39 -19.96
CA GLU A 231 10.11 -3.69 -19.62
C GLU A 231 9.64 -4.05 -18.21
N LEU A 232 8.87 -5.13 -18.11
CA LEU A 232 8.48 -5.67 -16.82
C LEU A 232 9.75 -6.18 -16.14
N THR A 233 10.31 -5.37 -15.24
CA THR A 233 11.33 -5.85 -14.32
C THR A 233 10.71 -7.00 -13.53
N LYS A 234 11.14 -8.23 -13.83
CA LYS A 234 10.62 -9.46 -13.20
C LYS A 234 10.84 -9.53 -11.69
N ARG A 235 11.55 -8.54 -11.13
CA ARG A 235 11.82 -8.42 -9.69
C ARG A 235 11.30 -7.08 -9.21
N PHE A 236 10.51 -7.14 -8.14
CA PHE A 236 10.24 -5.98 -7.33
C PHE A 236 11.56 -5.46 -6.73
N PRO A 237 11.71 -4.14 -6.55
CA PRO A 237 12.86 -3.61 -5.84
C PRO A 237 12.89 -4.21 -4.43
N ASP A 238 14.07 -4.63 -3.99
CA ASP A 238 14.26 -5.01 -2.60
C ASP A 238 14.07 -3.77 -1.71
N PRO A 239 13.46 -3.92 -0.53
CA PRO A 239 13.29 -2.81 0.40
C PRO A 239 14.66 -2.26 0.80
N ASP A 240 14.75 -0.94 1.00
CA ASP A 240 15.97 -0.30 1.49
C ASP A 240 16.29 -0.81 2.91
N GLN A 241 17.38 -1.56 3.01
CA GLN A 241 17.89 -2.14 4.26
C GLN A 241 19.04 -1.32 4.84
N SER A 242 19.28 -0.10 4.34
CA SER A 242 20.30 0.78 4.91
C SER A 242 20.02 1.07 6.39
N PRO A 243 21.06 1.31 7.21
CA PRO A 243 20.89 1.63 8.63
C PRO A 243 19.92 2.78 8.89
N GLN A 244 19.96 3.81 8.04
CA GLN A 244 19.06 4.96 8.13
C GLN A 244 17.61 4.58 7.82
N ALA A 245 17.37 3.75 6.79
CA ALA A 245 16.04 3.29 6.44
C ALA A 245 15.44 2.42 7.55
N LEU A 246 16.19 1.45 8.06
CA LEU A 246 15.74 0.59 9.16
C LEU A 246 15.46 1.40 10.43
N ALA A 247 16.31 2.37 10.78
CA ALA A 247 16.08 3.23 11.95
C ALA A 247 14.80 4.08 11.81
N ARG A 248 14.59 4.71 10.64
CA ARG A 248 13.36 5.48 10.37
C ARG A 248 12.12 4.58 10.41
N GLN A 249 12.22 3.38 9.82
CA GLN A 249 11.13 2.42 9.82
C GLN A 249 10.80 1.94 11.23
N ARG A 250 11.82 1.64 12.04
CA ARG A 250 11.66 1.22 13.44
C ARG A 250 10.92 2.29 14.24
N GLU A 251 11.40 3.53 14.18
CA GLU A 251 10.79 4.66 14.89
C GLU A 251 9.32 4.87 14.48
N ARG A 252 9.04 4.83 13.17
CA ARG A 252 7.69 4.98 12.64
C ARG A 252 6.77 3.86 13.14
N ARG A 253 7.24 2.61 13.04
CA ARG A 253 6.45 1.43 13.37
C ARG A 253 6.17 1.30 14.86
N LEU A 254 7.16 1.57 15.71
CA LEU A 254 6.96 1.57 17.16
C LEU A 254 6.00 2.68 17.59
N LYS A 255 6.10 3.89 17.01
CA LYS A 255 5.16 4.99 17.26
C LYS A 255 3.73 4.66 16.85
N ALA A 256 3.53 4.01 15.71
CA ALA A 256 2.21 3.61 15.26
C ALA A 256 1.62 2.46 16.11
N ALA A 257 2.45 1.48 16.47
CA ALA A 257 2.00 0.27 17.15
C ALA A 257 1.84 0.44 18.66
N LEU A 258 2.79 1.09 19.34
CA LEU A 258 2.90 1.18 20.80
C LEU A 258 3.20 2.62 21.27
N PRO A 259 2.39 3.63 20.86
CA PRO A 259 2.65 5.03 21.14
C PRO A 259 2.71 5.35 22.64
N LYS A 260 1.86 4.72 23.45
CA LYS A 260 1.78 5.00 24.89
C LYS A 260 2.96 4.37 25.63
N THR A 261 3.35 3.16 25.26
CA THR A 261 4.57 2.51 25.75
C THR A 261 5.78 3.41 25.53
N LEU A 262 5.99 3.86 24.29
CA LEU A 262 7.11 4.74 23.95
C LEU A 262 7.04 6.07 24.70
N HIS A 263 5.86 6.67 24.81
CA HIS A 263 5.70 7.92 25.53
C HIS A 263 6.11 7.78 27.00
N VAL A 264 5.64 6.75 27.69
CA VAL A 264 6.00 6.50 29.09
C VAL A 264 7.49 6.24 29.25
N LEU A 265 8.10 5.41 28.39
CA LEU A 265 9.55 5.15 28.42
C LEU A 265 10.37 6.42 28.26
N ARG A 266 9.97 7.32 27.36
CA ARG A 266 10.73 8.54 27.02
C ARG A 266 10.50 9.70 27.98
N HIS A 267 9.36 9.75 28.66
CA HIS A 267 8.96 10.93 29.42
C HIS A 267 8.80 10.71 30.93
N ARG A 268 8.43 9.50 31.39
CA ARG A 268 8.29 9.19 32.82
C ARG A 268 9.66 8.88 33.43
N GLN A 269 9.87 9.23 34.70
CA GLN A 269 11.19 9.14 35.35
C GLN A 269 11.70 7.69 35.48
N ASP A 270 10.82 6.77 35.85
CA ASP A 270 11.11 5.34 35.93
C ASP A 270 11.32 4.68 34.57
N GLY A 271 10.59 5.12 33.52
CA GLY A 271 10.82 4.74 32.14
C GLY A 271 12.23 5.11 31.69
N LYS A 272 12.63 6.37 31.92
CA LYS A 272 14.00 6.83 31.65
C LYS A 272 15.03 6.05 32.45
N ALA A 273 14.79 5.80 33.73
CA ALA A 273 15.69 5.02 34.57
C ALA A 273 15.88 3.58 34.06
N LEU A 274 14.82 2.94 33.56
CA LEU A 274 14.92 1.62 32.92
C LEU A 274 15.79 1.67 31.65
N LEU A 275 15.57 2.66 30.78
CA LEU A 275 16.37 2.85 29.57
C LEU A 275 17.84 3.13 29.90
N ASP A 276 18.13 3.98 30.89
CA ASP A 276 19.48 4.31 31.32
C ASP A 276 20.21 3.09 31.89
N ARG A 277 19.51 2.26 32.69
CA ARG A 277 20.04 0.98 33.19
C ARG A 277 20.35 0.00 32.07
N ALA A 278 19.46 -0.12 31.08
CA ALA A 278 19.67 -0.98 29.92
C ALA A 278 20.86 -0.49 29.07
N LYS A 279 20.99 0.82 28.88
CA LYS A 279 22.13 1.43 28.20
C LYS A 279 23.44 1.18 28.95
N ALA A 280 23.45 1.34 30.27
CA ALA A 280 24.61 1.05 31.10
C ALA A 280 25.03 -0.44 31.03
N ALA A 281 24.07 -1.34 30.80
CA ALA A 281 24.29 -2.76 30.58
C ALA A 281 24.66 -3.13 29.12
N GLY A 282 24.82 -2.14 28.23
CA GLY A 282 25.35 -2.34 26.87
C GLY A 282 24.32 -2.33 25.74
N CYS A 283 23.05 -2.03 26.00
CA CYS A 283 22.06 -1.82 24.94
C CYS A 283 22.35 -0.52 24.16
N ALA A 284 22.22 -0.58 22.84
CA ALA A 284 22.11 0.61 22.01
C ALA A 284 20.79 1.36 22.30
N PRO A 285 20.70 2.68 22.04
CA PRO A 285 19.53 3.49 22.41
C PRO A 285 18.19 2.93 21.92
N TRP A 286 18.15 2.37 20.71
CA TRP A 286 16.93 1.83 20.12
C TRP A 286 16.57 0.43 20.65
N GLN A 287 17.55 -0.33 21.15
CA GLN A 287 17.36 -1.73 21.55
C GLN A 287 16.49 -1.85 22.80
N ALA A 288 16.70 -0.98 23.79
CA ALA A 288 15.94 -1.02 25.03
C ALA A 288 14.44 -0.71 24.80
N GLU A 289 14.14 0.33 24.03
CA GLU A 289 12.75 0.68 23.68
C GLU A 289 12.06 -0.45 22.89
N GLN A 290 12.77 -1.00 21.90
CA GLN A 290 12.25 -2.10 21.09
C GLN A 290 12.02 -3.36 21.93
N ALA A 291 12.96 -3.71 22.80
CA ALA A 291 12.88 -4.88 23.66
C ALA A 291 11.66 -4.79 24.59
N VAL A 292 11.45 -3.64 25.24
CA VAL A 292 10.26 -3.41 26.07
C VAL A 292 8.98 -3.55 25.23
N CYS A 293 8.94 -2.96 24.03
CA CYS A 293 7.79 -3.10 23.13
C CYS A 293 7.52 -4.56 22.77
N ASN A 294 8.55 -5.34 22.47
CA ASN A 294 8.44 -6.77 22.16
C ASN A 294 7.98 -7.61 23.36
N LEU A 295 8.42 -7.27 24.58
CA LEU A 295 7.97 -7.92 25.82
C LEU A 295 6.49 -7.70 26.10
N ARG A 296 5.92 -6.61 25.58
CA ARG A 296 4.49 -6.28 25.74
C ARG A 296 3.58 -6.87 24.68
N VAL A 297 4.10 -7.28 23.52
CA VAL A 297 3.28 -7.92 22.46
C VAL A 297 2.41 -9.09 22.99
N PRO A 298 2.89 -9.96 23.91
CA PRO A 298 2.06 -11.00 24.52
C PRO A 298 0.83 -10.50 25.29
N ASP A 299 0.83 -9.26 25.82
CA ASP A 299 -0.31 -8.67 26.55
C ASP A 299 -1.55 -8.52 25.66
N PHE A 300 -1.35 -8.53 24.34
CA PHE A 300 -2.39 -8.37 23.32
C PHE A 300 -2.87 -9.70 22.74
N LEU A 301 -2.38 -10.82 23.26
CA LEU A 301 -2.88 -12.15 22.89
C LEU A 301 -4.29 -12.35 23.45
N ALA A 302 -5.24 -12.68 22.57
CA ALA A 302 -6.60 -13.04 22.99
C ALA A 302 -6.65 -14.34 23.83
N TYR A 303 -5.68 -15.23 23.67
CA TYR A 303 -5.55 -16.48 24.42
C TYR A 303 -4.10 -16.95 24.40
N GLN A 304 -3.74 -17.87 25.30
CA GLN A 304 -2.41 -18.49 25.34
C GLN A 304 -2.37 -19.72 24.43
N PRO A 305 -1.61 -19.71 23.32
CA PRO A 305 -1.58 -20.85 22.40
C PRO A 305 -0.82 -22.04 23.00
N ASN A 306 -1.37 -23.24 22.80
CA ASN A 306 -0.68 -24.48 23.18
C ASN A 306 0.50 -24.75 22.23
N GLY A 307 1.71 -24.44 22.69
CA GLY A 307 2.98 -24.76 22.03
C GLY A 307 3.75 -23.54 21.50
N LYS A 308 5.08 -23.63 21.57
CA LYS A 308 6.01 -22.53 21.22
C LYS A 308 5.81 -22.02 19.79
N ALA A 309 5.73 -22.90 18.80
CA ALA A 309 5.58 -22.52 17.39
C ALA A 309 4.30 -21.70 17.15
N LYS A 310 3.15 -22.17 17.67
CA LYS A 310 1.87 -21.46 17.54
C LYS A 310 1.89 -20.10 18.24
N ARG A 311 2.50 -20.04 19.43
CA ARG A 311 2.68 -18.78 20.15
C ARG A 311 3.50 -17.77 19.34
N LEU A 312 4.63 -18.20 18.78
CA LEU A 312 5.48 -17.34 17.94
C LEU A 312 4.77 -16.86 16.68
N ALA A 313 4.05 -17.75 15.98
CA ALA A 313 3.25 -17.36 14.81
C ALA A 313 2.15 -16.34 15.15
N MET A 314 1.51 -16.49 16.31
CA MET A 314 0.49 -15.54 16.76
C MET A 314 1.11 -14.18 17.14
N LEU A 315 2.26 -14.18 17.83
CA LEU A 315 3.00 -12.95 18.14
C LEU A 315 3.45 -12.23 16.86
N ASP A 316 3.96 -12.96 15.86
CA ASP A 316 4.33 -12.38 14.56
C ASP A 316 3.14 -11.73 13.85
N LYS A 317 1.96 -12.38 13.91
CA LYS A 317 0.72 -11.80 13.39
C LYS A 317 0.31 -10.53 14.14
N ILE A 318 0.41 -10.53 15.47
CA ILE A 318 0.07 -9.35 16.28
C ILE A 318 0.99 -8.18 15.92
N ARG A 319 2.30 -8.40 15.78
CA ARG A 319 3.28 -7.35 15.41
C ARG A 319 2.94 -6.60 14.11
N SER A 320 2.18 -7.20 13.19
CA SER A 320 1.73 -6.52 11.97
C SER A 320 0.46 -5.67 12.11
N VAL A 321 -0.38 -5.95 13.10
CA VAL A 321 -1.74 -5.37 13.18
C VAL A 321 -2.02 -4.65 14.49
N ILE A 322 -1.10 -4.74 15.44
CA ILE A 322 -1.29 -4.19 16.78
C ILE A 322 -1.28 -2.66 16.75
N VAL A 323 -2.27 -2.11 17.45
CA VAL A 323 -2.32 -0.73 17.89
C VAL A 323 -2.64 -0.76 19.38
N GLU A 324 -1.76 -0.21 20.20
CA GLU A 324 -1.91 -0.15 21.65
C GLU A 324 -3.20 0.62 22.02
N PRO A 325 -4.15 -0.01 22.72
CA PRO A 325 -5.34 0.68 23.20
C PRO A 325 -4.98 1.78 24.20
N ALA A 326 -5.65 2.92 24.11
CA ALA A 326 -5.45 4.03 25.05
C ALA A 326 -5.69 3.63 26.53
N SER A 327 -6.58 2.67 26.75
CA SER A 327 -6.91 2.12 28.07
C SER A 327 -5.82 1.24 28.69
N THR A 328 -4.86 0.73 27.90
CA THR A 328 -3.85 -0.19 28.41
C THR A 328 -2.82 0.58 29.25
N SER A 329 -2.74 0.30 30.54
CA SER A 329 -1.72 0.90 31.42
C SER A 329 -0.34 0.27 31.19
N PHE A 330 0.71 1.05 31.42
CA PHE A 330 2.09 0.58 31.35
C PHE A 330 2.89 1.12 32.53
N TRP A 331 3.56 0.20 33.21
CA TRP A 331 4.30 0.42 34.45
C TRP A 331 5.74 -0.08 34.27
N PRO A 332 6.67 0.75 33.78
CA PRO A 332 8.09 0.42 33.62
C PRO A 332 8.74 -0.33 34.78
N GLU A 333 8.34 -0.02 36.02
CA GLU A 333 8.84 -0.65 37.25
C GLU A 333 8.53 -2.15 37.35
N THR A 334 7.54 -2.66 36.62
CA THR A 334 7.22 -4.10 36.59
C THR A 334 8.05 -4.87 35.56
N ILE A 335 8.87 -4.17 34.76
CA ILE A 335 9.72 -4.79 33.75
C ILE A 335 11.12 -4.96 34.32
N GLU A 336 11.50 -6.23 34.51
CA GLU A 336 12.84 -6.57 34.98
C GLU A 336 13.91 -6.25 33.94
N LEU A 337 15.03 -5.67 34.38
CA LEU A 337 16.14 -5.32 33.50
C LEU A 337 16.65 -6.53 32.73
N GLU A 338 16.76 -7.69 33.38
CA GLU A 338 17.24 -8.93 32.76
C GLU A 338 16.34 -9.37 31.59
N ALA A 339 15.02 -9.21 31.73
CA ALA A 339 14.09 -9.52 30.65
C ALA A 339 14.30 -8.58 29.45
N VAL A 340 14.61 -7.30 29.69
CA VAL A 340 14.94 -6.34 28.63
C VAL A 340 16.23 -6.75 27.91
N LEU A 341 17.26 -7.14 28.64
CA LEU A 341 18.55 -7.56 28.06
C LEU A 341 18.41 -8.85 27.25
N GLU A 342 17.69 -9.84 27.77
CA GLU A 342 17.41 -11.08 27.06
C GLU A 342 16.60 -10.83 25.78
N GLN A 343 15.57 -9.97 25.82
CA GLN A 343 14.81 -9.63 24.62
C GLN A 343 15.65 -8.80 23.63
N ALA A 344 16.45 -7.84 24.09
CA ALA A 344 17.34 -7.06 23.24
C ALA A 344 18.36 -7.96 22.50
N LYS A 345 18.89 -8.97 23.19
CA LYS A 345 19.74 -10.00 22.59
C LYS A 345 19.02 -10.77 21.49
N LEU A 346 17.79 -11.23 21.75
CA LEU A 346 16.99 -11.94 20.74
C LEU A 346 16.70 -11.05 19.52
N ASP A 347 16.41 -9.77 19.74
CA ASP A 347 16.13 -8.80 18.68
C ASP A 347 17.39 -8.48 17.85
N ALA A 348 18.55 -8.34 18.49
CA ALA A 348 19.83 -8.15 17.80
C ALA A 348 20.21 -9.40 16.97
N ALA A 349 20.05 -10.60 17.56
CA ALA A 349 20.25 -11.87 16.87
C ALA A 349 19.34 -12.02 15.64
N PHE A 350 18.07 -11.61 15.76
CA PHE A 350 17.11 -11.59 14.66
C PHE A 350 17.61 -10.72 13.49
N LEU A 351 18.14 -9.53 13.80
CA LEU A 351 18.60 -8.57 12.80
C LEU A 351 19.90 -9.06 12.12
N VAL A 352 20.89 -9.54 12.89
CA VAL A 352 22.15 -10.07 12.35
C VAL A 352 21.90 -11.16 11.31
N ARG A 353 21.07 -12.16 11.59
CA ARG A 353 20.76 -13.27 10.66
C ARG A 353 20.18 -12.83 9.32
N ARG A 354 19.56 -11.65 9.30
CA ARG A 354 18.86 -11.14 8.13
C ARG A 354 19.74 -10.24 7.29
N LEU A 355 20.63 -9.49 7.94
CA LEU A 355 21.66 -8.69 7.29
C LEU A 355 22.80 -9.57 6.74
N ASP A 356 23.17 -10.62 7.48
CA ASP A 356 24.15 -11.61 7.09
C ASP A 356 23.59 -13.02 7.36
N LYS A 357 23.24 -13.71 6.28
CA LYS A 357 22.63 -15.06 6.33
C LYS A 357 23.61 -16.14 6.77
N ASP A 358 24.91 -15.88 6.61
CA ASP A 358 25.98 -16.83 6.91
C ASP A 358 26.63 -16.55 8.27
N ALA A 359 26.27 -15.43 8.91
CA ALA A 359 26.78 -15.04 10.23
C ALA A 359 26.49 -16.10 11.31
N LYS A 360 27.54 -16.45 12.06
CA LYS A 360 27.40 -17.16 13.33
C LYS A 360 26.93 -16.18 14.41
N VAL A 361 25.70 -16.36 14.84
CA VAL A 361 25.02 -15.50 15.80
C VAL A 361 25.49 -15.84 17.21
N SER A 362 26.13 -14.87 17.88
CA SER A 362 26.54 -15.04 19.28
C SER A 362 25.32 -15.08 20.22
N GLY A 363 25.47 -15.80 21.33
CA GLY A 363 24.52 -15.79 22.44
C GLY A 363 24.76 -14.65 23.43
N ILE A 364 25.68 -13.72 23.12
CA ILE A 364 26.10 -12.62 23.99
C ILE A 364 25.76 -11.29 23.30
N LEU A 365 25.08 -10.40 24.03
CA LEU A 365 24.60 -9.12 23.48
C LEU A 365 25.75 -8.22 22.98
N ALA A 366 26.87 -8.17 23.70
CA ALA A 366 28.03 -7.36 23.34
C ALA A 366 28.61 -7.76 21.97
N ASP A 367 28.71 -9.07 21.70
CA ASP A 367 29.19 -9.60 20.42
C ASP A 367 28.22 -9.28 19.29
N LEU A 368 26.92 -9.44 19.53
CA LEU A 368 25.89 -9.08 18.55
C LEU A 368 25.95 -7.58 18.21
N ASN A 369 26.18 -6.72 19.21
CA ASN A 369 26.34 -5.29 19.01
C ASN A 369 27.65 -4.93 18.29
N ALA A 370 28.71 -5.74 18.42
CA ALA A 370 29.91 -5.60 17.62
C ALA A 370 29.63 -5.95 16.15
N GLN A 371 28.97 -7.09 15.90
CA GLN A 371 28.58 -7.51 14.54
C GLN A 371 27.66 -6.50 13.86
N LEU A 372 26.64 -5.99 14.58
CA LEU A 372 25.75 -4.96 14.03
C LEU A 372 26.53 -3.68 13.68
N ARG A 373 27.52 -3.27 14.48
CA ARG A 373 28.41 -2.14 14.15
C ARG A 373 29.23 -2.40 12.89
N GLU A 374 29.78 -3.59 12.73
CA GLU A 374 30.53 -3.98 11.52
C GLU A 374 29.65 -3.93 10.27
N LEU A 375 28.37 -4.27 10.40
CA LEU A 375 27.37 -4.18 9.34
C LEU A 375 26.83 -2.74 9.14
N GLY A 376 27.23 -1.77 9.97
CA GLY A 376 26.79 -0.37 9.91
C GLY A 376 25.51 -0.04 10.69
N HIS A 377 24.98 -0.97 11.49
CA HIS A 377 23.71 -0.88 12.23
C HIS A 377 23.87 -0.68 13.76
N GLY A 378 25.03 -0.15 14.19
CA GLY A 378 25.40 0.06 15.59
C GLY A 378 24.66 1.17 16.33
#